data_AF-A0A2U1TAJ8-F1
#
_entry.id   AF-A0A2U1TAJ8-F1
#
_cell.length_a   1.000
_cell.length_b   1.000
_cell.length_c   1.000
_cell.angle_alpha   90.00
_cell.angle_beta   90.00
_cell.angle_gamma   90.00
#
_symmetry.space_group_name_H-M   'P 1'
#
loop_
_entity.id
_entity.type
_entity.pdbx_description
1 polymer ?
#
loop_
_entity_poly.entity_id
_entity_poly.type
_entity_poly.pdbx_seq_one_letter_code
_entity_poly.pdbx_strand_id
1 'polypeptide(L)' 'MDKTMVGIVLRFIAHVAGLVWRYGVSKVNQIIAWIKRNHKTVQLWLERGVTYGTIIGWIMNTLGMG' A
#
# COMPACT_ATOMS: atom_id res chain seq x y z
N MET A 1 9.34 -7.55 13.66
CA MET A 1 8.26 -6.68 13.14
C MET A 1 8.39 -5.36 13.86
N ASP A 2 8.72 -4.27 13.15
CA ASP A 2 8.90 -2.94 13.75
C ASP A 2 7.60 -2.56 14.50
N LYS A 3 7.70 -2.18 15.78
CA LYS A 3 6.55 -2.05 16.69
C LYS A 3 5.71 -0.79 16.43
N THR A 4 6.07 0.01 15.43
CA THR A 4 5.49 1.34 15.15
C THR A 4 4.90 1.44 13.74
N MET A 5 4.16 0.42 13.29
CA MET A 5 3.32 0.62 12.10
C MET A 5 2.19 1.60 12.43
N VAL A 6 2.31 2.83 11.92
CA VAL A 6 1.39 3.93 12.22
C VAL A 6 -0.02 3.61 11.72
N GLY A 7 -1.04 3.97 12.51
CA GLY A 7 -2.44 3.64 12.22
C GLY A 7 -2.93 4.09 10.83
N ILE A 8 -2.34 5.15 10.26
CA ILE A 8 -2.64 5.58 8.89
C ILE A 8 -2.22 4.56 7.84
N VAL A 9 -1.06 3.90 8.02
CA VAL A 9 -0.57 2.85 7.13
C VAL A 9 -1.43 1.58 7.25
N LEU A 10 -1.87 1.23 8.47
CA LEU A 10 -2.77 0.09 8.67
C LEU A 10 -4.13 0.30 7.97
N ARG A 11 -4.69 1.51 8.07
CA ARG A 11 -5.91 1.88 7.33
C ARG A 11 -5.72 1.78 5.82
N PHE A 12 -4.56 2.19 5.31
CA PHE A 12 -4.22 2.05 3.90
C PHE A 12 -4.10 0.58 3.48
N ILE A 13 -3.44 -0.27 4.27
CA ILE A 13 -3.36 -1.72 4.01
C ILE A 13 -4.76 -2.36 3.99
N ALA A 14 -5.64 -1.99 4.93
CA ALA A 14 -7.02 -2.50 4.96
C ALA A 14 -7.80 -2.08 3.70
N HIS A 15 -7.62 -0.84 3.23
CA HIS A 15 -8.20 -0.40 1.96
C HIS A 15 -7.67 -1.22 0.78
N VAL A 16 -6.37 -1.46 0.69
CA VAL A 16 -5.76 -2.27 -0.38
C VAL A 16 -6.27 -3.72 -0.34
N ALA A 17 -6.44 -4.30 0.85
CA ALA A 17 -7.04 -5.62 1.02
C ALA A 17 -8.50 -5.67 0.52
N GLY A 18 -9.25 -4.56 0.64
CA GLY A 18 -10.60 -4.43 0.07
C GLY A 18 -10.64 -4.41 -1.46
N LEU A 19 -9.50 -4.22 -2.15
CA LEU A 19 -9.42 -4.16 -3.62
C LEU A 19 -9.10 -5.53 -4.25
N VAL A 20 -9.16 -6.61 -3.47
CA VAL A 20 -8.95 -7.99 -3.96
C VAL A 20 -9.88 -8.32 -5.14
N TRP A 21 -11.14 -7.89 -5.10
CA TRP A 21 -12.09 -8.12 -6.20
C TRP A 21 -11.69 -7.45 -7.51
N ARG A 22 -10.92 -6.36 -7.46
CA ARG A 22 -10.51 -5.56 -8.62
C ARG A 22 -9.18 -6.03 -9.22
N TYR A 23 -8.20 -6.34 -8.38
CA TYR A 23 -6.83 -6.65 -8.83
C TYR A 23 -6.44 -8.13 -8.69
N GLY A 24 -7.25 -8.92 -7.99
CA GLY A 24 -6.94 -10.30 -7.64
C GLY A 24 -6.02 -10.44 -6.43
N VAL A 25 -6.15 -11.58 -5.74
CA VAL A 25 -5.45 -11.89 -4.48
C VAL A 25 -3.93 -11.78 -4.63
N SER A 26 -3.37 -12.29 -5.73
CA SER A 26 -1.91 -12.29 -5.97
C SER A 26 -1.33 -10.87 -6.01
N LYS A 27 -1.94 -9.96 -6.79
CA LYS A 27 -1.47 -8.57 -6.90
C LYS A 27 -1.61 -7.85 -5.57
N VAL A 28 -2.75 -7.99 -4.90
CA VAL A 28 -2.99 -7.37 -3.59
C VAL A 28 -1.96 -7.81 -2.55
N ASN A 29 -1.66 -9.11 -2.47
CA ASN A 29 -0.66 -9.62 -1.54
C ASN A 29 0.73 -9.05 -1.80
N GLN A 30 1.12 -8.90 -3.08
CA GLN A 30 2.39 -8.30 -3.46
C GLN A 30 2.46 -6.80 -3.11
N ILE A 31 1.37 -6.05 -3.34
CA ILE A 31 1.26 -4.65 -2.93
C ILE A 31 1.39 -4.52 -1.41
N ILE A 32 0.65 -5.32 -0.63
CA ILE A 32 0.70 -5.30 0.84
C ILE A 32 2.11 -5.66 1.34
N ALA A 33 2.76 -6.65 0.74
CA ALA A 33 4.12 -7.03 1.09
C ALA A 33 5.10 -5.87 0.84
N TRP A 34 4.95 -5.16 -0.28
CA TRP A 34 5.74 -3.97 -0.59
C TRP A 34 5.48 -2.84 0.42
N ILE A 35 4.22 -2.57 0.78
CA ILE A 35 3.84 -1.56 1.78
C ILE A 35 4.49 -1.86 3.13
N LYS A 36 4.43 -3.11 3.59
CA LYS A 36 5.04 -3.50 4.88
C LYS A 36 6.55 -3.25 4.90
N ARG A 37 7.25 -3.55 3.80
CA ARG A 37 8.69 -3.29 3.66
C ARG A 37 9.03 -1.80 3.59
N ASN A 38 8.15 -0.99 2.99
CA ASN A 38 8.39 0.44 2.72
C ASN A 38 7.44 1.36 3.49
N HIS A 39 6.98 0.94 4.67
CA HIS A 39 5.90 1.61 5.39
C HIS A 39 6.23 3.08 5.76
N LYS A 40 7.50 3.41 6.00
CA LYS A 40 7.95 4.80 6.25
C LYS A 40 7.70 5.72 5.06
N THR A 41 8.00 5.24 3.85
CA THR A 41 7.75 5.98 2.61
C THR A 41 6.26 6.17 2.38
N VAL A 42 5.47 5.10 2.59
CA VAL A 42 4.01 5.16 2.48
C VAL A 42 3.41 6.12 3.50
N GLN A 43 3.88 6.07 4.75
CA GLN A 43 3.47 7.01 5.79
C GLN A 43 3.75 8.47 5.36
N LEU A 44 4.94 8.76 4.86
CA LEU A 44 5.29 10.10 4.38
C LEU A 44 4.35 10.58 3.26
N TRP A 45 4.00 9.71 2.31
CA TRP A 45 3.04 10.07 1.26
C TRP A 45 1.64 10.33 1.80
N LEU A 46 1.19 9.52 2.76
CA LEU A 46 -0.11 9.67 3.41
C LEU A 46 -0.18 10.96 4.24
N GLU A 47 0.88 11.29 4.98
CA GLU A 47 1.01 12.54 5.74
C GLU A 47 1.04 13.77 4.82
N ARG A 48 1.58 13.63 3.60
CA ARG A 48 1.55 14.66 2.55
C ARG A 48 0.21 14.76 1.81
N GLY A 49 -0.78 13.95 2.16
CA GLY A 49 -2.11 13.98 1.53
C GLY A 49 -2.18 13.33 0.15
N VAL A 50 -1.21 12.49 -0.23
CA VAL A 50 -1.28 11.76 -1.50
C VAL A 50 -2.44 10.77 -1.46
N THR A 51 -3.26 10.74 -2.51
CA THR A 51 -4.44 9.87 -2.55
C THR A 51 -4.05 8.39 -2.61
N TYR A 52 -4.91 7.53 -2.07
CA TYR A 52 -4.67 6.08 -2.04
C TYR A 52 -4.51 5.50 -3.44
N GLY A 53 -5.33 5.93 -4.40
CA GLY A 53 -5.26 5.48 -5.79
C GLY A 53 -3.91 5.81 -6.45
N THR A 54 -3.41 7.02 -6.22
CA THR A 54 -2.08 7.44 -6.69
C THR A 54 -0.97 6.57 -6.09
N ILE A 55 -0.99 6.35 -4.77
CA ILE A 55 0.00 5.50 -4.10
C ILE A 55 -0.03 4.07 -4.66
N ILE A 56 -1.23 3.49 -4.81
CA ILE A 56 -1.39 2.15 -5.40
C ILE A 56 -0.81 2.10 -6.81
N GLY A 57 -1.09 3.10 -7.65
CA GLY A 57 -0.54 3.20 -9.00
C GLY A 57 0.99 3.25 -9.02
N TRP A 58 1.61 4.05 -8.15
CA TRP A 58 3.08 4.08 -8.02
C TRP A 58 3.65 2.73 -7.59
N ILE A 59 3.02 2.06 -6.62
CA ILE A 59 3.46 0.74 -6.16
C ILE A 59 3.33 -0.29 -7.29
N MET A 60 2.20 -0.32 -7.98
CA MET A 60 1.98 -1.24 -9.11
C MET A 60 3.01 -1.02 -10.21
N ASN A 61 3.31 0.23 -10.58
CA ASN A 61 4.35 0.54 -11.55
C ASN A 61 5.74 0.09 -11.08
N THR A 62 6.05 0.30 -9.79
CA THR A 62 7.32 -0.14 -9.18
C THR A 62 7.48 -1.66 -9.21
N LEU A 63 6.37 -2.39 -9.07
CA LEU A 63 6.33 -3.85 -9.11
C LEU A 63 6.21 -4.41 -10.54
N GLY A 64 6.14 -3.57 -11.57
CA GLY A 64 5.95 -4.01 -12.95
C GLY A 64 4.57 -4.63 -13.23
N MET A 65 3.53 -4.17 -12.51
CA MET A 65 2.16 -4.72 -12.56
C MET A 65 1.18 -3.90 -13.41
N GLY A 66 1.71 -2.98 -14.23
CA GLY A 66 0.95 -2.13 -15.14
C GLY A 66 0.30 -2.91 -16.28
#